data_AF-A0A7C0ZST8-F1
#
_entry.id   AF-A0A7C0ZST8-F1
#
_cell.length_a   1.000
_cell.length_b   1.000
_cell.length_c   1.000
_cell.angle_alpha   90.00
_cell.angle_beta   90.00
_cell.angle_gamma   90.00
#
_symmetry.space_group_name_H-M   'P 1'
#
loop_
_entity.id
_entity.type
_entity.pdbx_description
1 polymer ?
#
loop_
_entity_poly.entity_id
_entity_poly.type
_entity_poly.pdbx_seq_one_letter_code
_entity_poly.pdbx_strand_id
1 'polypeptide(L)'
;MKYFIITYGCQMNKSDSERIAFLLKKIGYKKAPSIQEANLVVINMCAVRQSAVDRVYGKIKEINKLKKKKKIKTLLTGCIPKKDLERFKNYFDYILHIKSLPCWKEFLKHKSFLYYPN
;
A
#
# COMPACT_ATOMS: atom_id res chain seq x y z
N MET A 1 8.64 7.97 11.04
CA MET A 1 7.31 7.56 10.52
C MET A 1 7.09 6.07 10.79
N LYS A 2 5.89 5.64 11.20
CA LYS A 2 5.56 4.21 11.40
C LYS A 2 4.80 3.64 10.19
N TYR A 3 5.08 2.40 9.78
CA TYR A 3 4.41 1.73 8.65
C TYR A 3 3.74 0.41 9.04
N PHE A 4 2.66 0.04 8.36
CA PHE A 4 2.02 -1.27 8.48
C PHE A 4 1.74 -1.85 7.09
N ILE A 5 2.04 -3.14 6.88
CA ILE A 5 1.85 -3.81 5.60
C ILE A 5 0.73 -4.84 5.75
N ILE A 6 -0.28 -4.74 4.90
CA ILE A 6 -1.36 -5.71 4.76
C ILE A 6 -1.08 -6.50 3.49
N THR A 7 -1.02 -7.82 3.60
CA THR A 7 -0.69 -8.71 2.48
C THR A 7 -1.92 -9.53 2.11
N TYR A 8 -2.38 -9.41 0.87
CA TYR A 8 -3.47 -10.21 0.33
C TYR A 8 -2.99 -10.96 -0.91
N GLY A 9 -2.83 -12.28 -0.84
CA GLY A 9 -2.43 -13.06 -2.00
C GLY A 9 -1.64 -14.31 -1.64
N CYS A 10 -0.62 -14.61 -2.44
CA CYS A 10 0.16 -15.84 -2.33
C CYS A 10 1.53 -15.62 -1.65
N GLN A 11 2.39 -16.64 -1.69
CA GLN A 11 3.75 -16.58 -1.16
C GLN A 11 4.59 -15.46 -1.82
N MET A 12 4.36 -15.17 -3.10
CA MET A 12 5.05 -14.06 -3.76
C MET A 12 4.74 -12.71 -3.10
N ASN A 13 3.47 -12.46 -2.72
CA ASN A 13 3.14 -11.23 -2.02
C ASN A 13 3.75 -11.17 -0.61
N LYS A 14 3.95 -12.31 0.05
CA LYS A 14 4.67 -12.33 1.34
C LYS A 14 6.13 -11.90 1.14
N SER A 15 6.81 -12.49 0.15
CA SER A 15 8.18 -12.11 -0.24
C SER A 15 8.27 -10.63 -0.63
N ASP A 16 7.35 -10.14 -1.46
CA ASP A 16 7.31 -8.71 -1.83
C ASP A 16 7.08 -7.81 -0.62
N SER A 17 6.23 -8.21 0.33
CA SER A 17 6.02 -7.49 1.58
C SER A 17 7.28 -7.43 2.45
N GLU A 18 8.11 -8.46 2.46
CA GLU A 18 9.42 -8.45 3.13
C GLU A 18 10.39 -7.49 2.45
N ARG A 19 10.43 -7.48 1.11
CA ARG A 19 11.23 -6.52 0.33
C ARG A 19 10.80 -5.07 0.59
N ILE A 20 9.49 -4.82 0.64
CA ILE A 20 8.92 -3.51 0.99
C ILE A 20 9.32 -3.14 2.42
N ALA A 21 9.17 -4.04 3.38
CA ALA A 21 9.54 -3.81 4.78
C ALA A 21 11.02 -3.45 4.93
N PHE A 22 11.90 -4.16 4.20
CA PHE A 22 13.33 -3.89 4.17
C PHE A 22 13.63 -2.48 3.64
N LEU A 23 13.03 -2.09 2.51
CA LEU A 23 13.20 -0.74 1.97
C LEU A 23 12.71 0.33 2.95
N LEU A 24 11.51 0.17 3.49
CA LEU A 24 10.93 1.12 4.44
C LEU A 24 11.82 1.29 5.68
N LYS A 25 12.40 0.18 6.18
CA LYS A 25 13.40 0.22 7.26
C LYS A 25 14.66 0.97 6.85
N LYS A 26 15.18 0.72 5.64
CA LYS A 26 16.39 1.39 5.10
C LYS A 26 16.22 2.91 4.98
N ILE A 27 15.00 3.40 4.70
CA ILE A 27 14.70 4.83 4.65
C ILE A 27 14.27 5.42 6.01
N GLY A 28 14.46 4.68 7.12
CA GLY A 28 14.26 5.16 8.49
C GLY A 28 12.84 4.99 9.04
N TYR A 29 11.95 4.25 8.37
CA TYR A 29 10.61 4.02 8.89
C TYR A 29 10.62 2.82 9.83
N LYS A 30 9.75 2.86 10.85
CA LYS A 30 9.61 1.79 11.84
C LYS A 30 8.34 0.99 11.59
N LYS A 31 8.37 -0.32 11.79
CA LYS A 31 7.16 -1.15 11.72
C LYS A 31 6.23 -0.76 12.87
N ALA A 32 4.95 -0.52 12.56
CA ALA A 32 3.90 -0.31 13.54
C ALA A 32 3.43 -1.67 14.06
N PRO A 33 3.11 -1.81 15.36
CA PRO A 33 2.51 -3.02 15.89
C PRO A 33 1.06 -3.20 15.42
N SER A 34 0.39 -2.12 15.02
CA SER A 34 -1.00 -2.10 14.55
C SER A 34 -1.25 -1.05 13.47
N ILE A 35 -2.35 -1.20 12.72
CA ILE A 35 -2.80 -0.19 11.74
C ILE A 35 -3.09 1.15 12.44
N GLN A 36 -3.64 1.09 13.65
CA GLN A 36 -4.01 2.24 14.48
C GLN A 36 -2.79 3.09 14.84
N GLU A 37 -1.58 2.52 14.86
CA GLU A 37 -0.34 3.23 15.11
C GLU A 37 0.44 3.63 13.84
N ALA A 38 -0.01 3.19 12.67
CA ALA A 38 0.69 3.45 11.42
C ALA A 38 0.46 4.88 10.91
N ASN A 39 1.48 5.47 10.30
CA ASN A 39 1.37 6.69 9.50
C ASN A 39 1.36 6.39 8.00
N LEU A 40 1.86 5.22 7.60
CA LEU A 40 1.80 4.68 6.25
C LEU A 40 1.21 3.27 6.31
N VAL A 41 0.12 3.02 5.59
CA VAL A 41 -0.43 1.67 5.40
C VAL A 41 -0.19 1.25 3.96
N VAL A 42 0.53 0.15 3.78
CA VAL A 42 0.77 -0.46 2.47
C VAL A 42 -0.13 -1.68 2.33
N ILE A 43 -0.91 -1.75 1.25
CA ILE A 43 -1.66 -2.95 0.89
C ILE A 43 -0.98 -3.57 -0.32
N ASN A 44 -0.40 -4.75 -0.15
CA ASN A 44 0.19 -5.55 -1.21
C ASN A 44 -0.78 -6.65 -1.61
N MET A 45 -1.33 -6.58 -2.82
CA MET A 45 -2.37 -7.50 -3.28
C MET A 45 -2.04 -8.24 -4.57
N CYS A 46 -2.62 -9.41 -4.75
CA CYS A 46 -2.65 -10.12 -6.03
C CYS A 46 -4.10 -10.36 -6.47
N ALA A 47 -4.46 -9.87 -7.66
CA ALA A 47 -5.83 -9.98 -8.18
C ALA A 47 -6.20 -11.31 -8.83
N VAL A 48 -5.30 -12.30 -8.80
CA VAL A 48 -5.60 -13.64 -9.35
C VAL A 48 -6.84 -14.26 -8.66
N ARG A 49 -7.15 -13.86 -7.42
CA ARG A 49 -8.39 -14.25 -6.74
C ARG A 49 -9.29 -13.03 -6.59
N GLN A 50 -10.50 -13.09 -7.15
CA GLN A 50 -11.53 -12.05 -7.05
C GLN A 50 -11.72 -11.55 -5.60
N SER A 51 -11.67 -12.47 -4.62
CA SER A 51 -11.78 -12.20 -3.19
C SER A 51 -10.74 -11.21 -2.63
N ALA A 52 -9.59 -11.05 -3.29
CA ALA A 52 -8.54 -10.13 -2.83
C ALA A 52 -8.95 -8.66 -3.05
N VAL A 53 -9.60 -8.37 -4.19
CA VAL A 53 -10.04 -7.01 -4.55
C VAL A 53 -11.11 -6.52 -3.56
N ASP A 54 -12.10 -7.36 -3.24
CA ASP A 54 -13.16 -7.01 -2.29
C ASP A 54 -12.61 -6.74 -0.87
N ARG A 55 -11.63 -7.54 -0.43
CA ARG A 55 -10.93 -7.33 0.84
C ARG A 55 -10.17 -6.00 0.86
N VAL A 56 -9.53 -5.64 -0.26
CA VAL A 56 -8.85 -4.33 -0.40
C VAL A 56 -9.88 -3.21 -0.28
N TYR A 57 -11.02 -3.29 -0.96
CA TYR A 57 -12.09 -2.29 -0.87
C TYR A 57 -12.64 -2.13 0.55
N GLY A 58 -12.98 -3.24 1.22
CA GLY A 58 -13.47 -3.19 2.60
C GLY A 58 -12.44 -2.55 3.53
N LYS A 59 -11.18 -2.96 3.40
CA LYS A 59 -10.10 -2.47 4.27
C LYS A 59 -9.75 -1.01 4.01
N ILE A 60 -9.69 -0.56 2.76
CA ILE A 60 -9.36 0.85 2.48
C ILE A 60 -10.48 1.79 2.93
N LYS A 61 -11.76 1.38 2.85
CA LYS A 61 -12.87 2.15 3.42
C LYS A 61 -12.75 2.32 4.94
N GLU A 62 -12.36 1.26 5.65
CA GLU A 62 -12.08 1.30 7.10
C GLU A 62 -10.92 2.26 7.41
N ILE A 63 -9.80 2.13 6.68
CA ILE A 63 -8.63 3.00 6.86
C ILE A 63 -8.98 4.47 6.54
N ASN A 64 -9.78 4.74 5.52
CA ASN A 64 -10.20 6.09 5.17
C ASN A 64 -11.12 6.71 6.24
N LYS A 65 -11.90 5.91 6.99
CA LYS A 65 -12.58 6.38 8.21
C LYS A 65 -11.56 6.75 9.30
N LEU A 66 -10.51 5.94 9.50
CA LEU A 66 -9.44 6.22 10.46
C LEU A 66 -8.63 7.48 10.08
N LYS A 67 -8.44 7.75 8.77
CA LYS A 67 -7.80 8.97 8.26
C LYS A 67 -8.47 10.26 8.73
N LYS A 68 -9.78 10.23 9.04
CA LYS A 68 -10.50 11.40 9.58
C LYS A 68 -10.02 11.77 11.00
N LYS A 69 -9.47 10.83 11.75
CA LYS A 69 -9.02 11.02 13.13
C LYS A 69 -7.51 11.24 13.25
N LYS A 70 -6.73 10.80 12.26
CA LYS A 70 -5.26 10.93 12.24
C LYS A 70 -4.71 10.92 10.83
N LYS A 71 -3.55 11.56 10.63
CA LYS A 71 -2.85 11.57 9.34
C LYS A 71 -2.28 10.18 9.03
N ILE A 72 -2.92 9.46 8.11
CA ILE A 72 -2.45 8.19 7.54
C ILE A 72 -2.31 8.37 6.03
N LYS A 73 -1.17 7.95 5.48
CA LYS A 73 -0.96 7.75 4.05
C LYS A 73 -1.24 6.29 3.69
N THR A 74 -1.79 6.06 2.51
CA THR A 74 -2.20 4.75 2.01
C THR A 74 -1.54 4.47 0.68
N LEU A 75 -0.97 3.28 0.53
CA LEU A 75 -0.27 2.85 -0.67
C LEU A 75 -0.80 1.49 -1.10
N LEU A 76 -1.22 1.37 -2.36
CA LEU A 76 -1.58 0.11 -2.98
C LEU A 76 -0.46 -0.37 -3.89
N THR A 77 -0.12 -1.66 -3.82
CA THR A 77 0.85 -2.31 -4.69
C THR A 77 0.48 -3.76 -5.00
N GLY A 78 1.29 -4.40 -5.85
CA GLY A 78 1.11 -5.76 -6.34
C GLY A 78 0.40 -5.81 -7.69
N CYS A 79 -0.23 -6.93 -8.01
CA CYS A 79 -0.88 -7.16 -9.31
C CYS A 79 -2.30 -6.59 -9.30
N ILE A 80 -2.46 -5.33 -9.74
CA ILE A 80 -3.74 -4.62 -9.76
C ILE A 80 -4.31 -4.63 -11.19
N PRO A 81 -5.52 -5.16 -11.42
CA PRO A 81 -6.13 -5.16 -12.74
C PRO A 81 -6.47 -3.73 -13.17
N LYS A 82 -6.30 -3.43 -14.48
CA LYS A 82 -6.58 -2.11 -15.05
C LYS A 82 -7.99 -1.60 -14.71
N LYS A 83 -8.99 -2.48 -14.71
CA LYS A 83 -10.39 -2.16 -14.36
C LYS A 83 -10.56 -1.66 -12.92
N ASP A 84 -9.78 -2.20 -11.98
CA ASP A 84 -9.88 -1.89 -10.55
C ASP A 84 -8.99 -0.69 -10.20
N LEU A 85 -7.95 -0.48 -11.01
CA LEU A 85 -7.01 0.62 -10.86
C LEU A 85 -7.72 1.98 -10.88
N GLU A 86 -8.56 2.24 -11.88
CA GLU A 86 -9.36 3.47 -11.97
C GLU A 86 -10.21 3.70 -10.71
N ARG A 87 -10.81 2.64 -10.20
CA ARG A 87 -11.62 2.71 -8.98
C ARG A 87 -10.78 3.01 -7.76
N PHE A 88 -9.57 2.46 -7.65
CA PHE A 88 -8.69 2.64 -6.49
C PHE A 88 -8.02 4.02 -6.42
N LYS A 89 -7.89 4.75 -7.54
CA LYS A 89 -7.30 6.10 -7.57
C LYS A 89 -7.95 7.06 -6.55
N ASN A 90 -9.26 6.90 -6.31
CA ASN A 90 -10.01 7.76 -5.39
C ASN A 90 -9.92 7.33 -3.92
N TYR A 91 -9.33 6.16 -3.63
CA TYR A 91 -9.26 5.61 -2.27
C TYR A 91 -7.86 5.65 -1.68
N PHE A 92 -6.82 5.58 -2.51
CA PHE A 92 -5.43 5.50 -2.09
C PHE A 92 -4.67 6.80 -2.38
N ASP A 93 -3.73 7.15 -1.51
CA ASP A 93 -2.83 8.29 -1.72
C ASP A 93 -1.74 7.95 -2.76
N TYR A 94 -1.31 6.69 -2.80
CA TYR A 94 -0.30 6.20 -3.73
C TYR A 94 -0.72 4.86 -4.33
N ILE A 95 -0.46 4.68 -5.63
CA ILE A 95 -0.56 3.36 -6.28
C ILE A 95 0.74 3.14 -7.04
N LEU A 96 1.56 2.21 -6.55
CA LEU A 96 2.90 1.97 -7.07
C LEU A 96 3.07 0.51 -7.45
N HIS A 97 3.66 0.25 -8.62
CA HIS A 97 4.00 -1.10 -9.03
C HIS A 97 5.19 -1.64 -8.23
N ILE A 98 5.20 -2.93 -7.91
CA ILE A 98 6.29 -3.53 -7.11
C ILE A 98 7.65 -3.45 -7.81
N LYS A 99 7.66 -3.44 -9.15
CA LYS A 99 8.90 -3.27 -9.95
C LYS A 99 9.56 -1.92 -9.72
N SER A 100 8.81 -0.88 -9.34
CA SER A 100 9.37 0.44 -9.05
C SER A 100 9.88 0.60 -7.61
N LEU A 101 9.89 -0.48 -6.81
CA LEU A 101 10.34 -0.48 -5.41
C LEU A 101 11.66 0.26 -5.18
N PRO A 102 12.71 0.13 -6.03
CA PRO A 102 13.95 0.89 -5.86
C PRO A 102 13.75 2.41 -5.83
N CYS A 103 12.74 2.93 -6.54
CA CYS A 103 12.42 4.35 -6.67
C CYS A 103 11.35 4.85 -5.68
N TRP A 104 10.85 3.99 -4.78
CA TRP A 104 9.80 4.40 -3.83
C TRP A 104 10.28 5.44 -2.82
N LYS A 105 11.59 5.50 -2.55
CA LYS A 105 12.17 6.51 -1.66
C LYS A 105 11.88 7.91 -2.17
N GLU A 106 11.98 8.12 -3.47
CA GLU A 106 11.71 9.38 -4.15
C GLU A 106 10.21 9.68 -4.06
N PHE A 107 9.35 8.73 -4.44
CA PHE A 107 7.90 8.92 -4.42
C PHE A 107 7.34 9.24 -3.03
N LEU A 108 7.84 8.58 -1.99
CA LEU A 108 7.37 8.79 -0.61
C LEU A 108 7.78 10.16 -0.02
N LYS A 109 8.74 10.88 -0.64
CA LYS A 109 9.07 12.27 -0.29
C LYS A 109 8.04 13.27 -0.82
N HIS A 110 7.38 12.95 -1.93
CA HIS A 110 6.38 13.85 -2.53
C HIS A 110 5.06 13.82 -1.76
N LYS A 111 4.41 14.98 -1.63
CA LYS A 111 3.15 15.16 -0.88
C LYS A 111 1.90 14.87 -1.72
N SER A 112 2.02 14.74 -3.03
CA SER A 112 0.90 14.55 -3.97
C SER A 112 0.71 13.09 -4.40
N PHE A 113 -0.51 12.80 -4.87
CA PHE A 113 -0.88 11.55 -5.50
C PHE A 113 0.06 11.22 -6.65
N LEU A 114 0.61 10.00 -6.66
CA LEU A 114 1.51 9.51 -7.70
C LEU A 114 1.00 8.17 -8.23
N TYR A 115 0.76 8.14 -9.53
CA TYR A 115 0.32 6.98 -10.29
C TYR A 115 1.38 6.66 -11.34
N TYR A 116 2.00 5.48 -11.23
CA TYR A 116 3.00 4.98 -12.17
C TYR A 116 2.50 3.67 -12.76
N PRO A 117 1.74 3.70 -13.88
CA PRO A 117 1.49 2.49 -14.64
C PRO A 117 2.84 2.02 -15.23
N ASN A 118 2.96 0.70 -15.38
CA ASN A 118 4.17 -0.01 -15.83
C ASN A 118 5.04 0.74 -16.84
#